data_AF-U5VRX2-F1
#
_entry.id   AF-U5VRX2-F1
#
_cell.length_a   1.000
_cell.length_b   1.000
_cell.length_c   1.000
_cell.angle_alpha   90.00
_cell.angle_beta   90.00
_cell.angle_gamma   90.00
#
_symmetry.space_group_name_H-M   'P 1'
#
loop_
_entity.id
_entity.type
_entity.pdbx_description
1 polymer ?
#
loop_
_entity_poly.entity_id
_entity_poly.type
_entity_poly.pdbx_seq_one_letter_code
_entity_poly.pdbx_strand_id
1 'polypeptide(L)'
;MAYVRYTREILSEAVAASTSMAGVLRHLGLRLNGGAHAHLRRRIDQLGIDTSHFEGTPPVRRYRSSKRREHTEVLVVRPVDAKREKPTVLRRALTDLGRAYRCAACGVGDSWNGRPLTLHIDHIDGQFWDCRPDNVQFLCPNCHSQTATYAGRNRQRSPGISFDADRPHIALSEQEKIEVLTLVGKGEVTTSDAARLIGCSVGHIYQLKRRLAVRGSLTFAARRPLSQSERDAVLAFALENPTLGDRKLAHALRLREDDPIDLSPSSVRAVLTAAGLGTIETRVTAAERLESHGPV
;
A
#
# COMPACT_ATOMS: atom_id res chain seq x y z
N MET A 1 -12.28 28.73 -18.35
CA MET A 1 -12.77 27.54 -19.09
C MET A 1 -11.94 26.35 -18.64
N ALA A 2 -12.57 25.29 -18.12
CA ALA A 2 -11.85 24.11 -17.64
C ALA A 2 -11.17 23.38 -18.81
N TYR A 3 -9.88 23.09 -18.68
CA TYR A 3 -9.11 22.38 -19.71
C TYR A 3 -9.56 20.91 -19.75
N VAL A 4 -10.55 20.61 -20.60
CA VAL A 4 -11.03 19.24 -20.80
C VAL A 4 -10.01 18.52 -21.68
N ARG A 5 -9.17 17.70 -21.06
CA ARG A 5 -8.10 16.93 -21.72
C ARG A 5 -8.58 16.02 -22.87
N TYR A 6 -9.86 15.64 -22.89
CA TYR A 6 -10.45 14.79 -23.91
C TYR A 6 -11.74 15.43 -24.44
N THR A 7 -11.57 16.27 -25.46
CA THR A 7 -12.69 16.88 -26.18
C THR A 7 -13.31 15.89 -27.16
N ARG A 8 -14.48 16.23 -27.70
CA ARG A 8 -15.20 15.36 -28.64
C ARG A 8 -14.39 15.13 -29.91
N GLU A 9 -13.67 16.14 -30.36
CA GLU A 9 -12.87 16.15 -31.58
C GLU A 9 -11.71 15.16 -31.45
N ILE A 10 -10.92 15.29 -30.37
CA ILE A 10 -9.78 14.41 -30.07
C ILE A 10 -10.21 12.94 -29.96
N LEU A 11 -11.35 12.69 -29.29
CA LEU A 11 -11.85 11.33 -29.13
C LEU A 11 -12.46 10.77 -30.41
N SER A 12 -13.11 11.58 -31.24
CA SER A 12 -13.69 11.13 -32.52
C SER A 12 -12.59 10.77 -33.51
N GLU A 13 -11.52 11.55 -33.58
CA GLU A 13 -10.34 11.26 -34.39
C GLU A 13 -9.67 9.95 -33.94
N ALA A 14 -9.41 9.80 -32.64
CA ALA A 14 -8.76 8.61 -32.10
C ALA A 14 -9.63 7.35 -32.26
N VAL A 15 -10.95 7.48 -32.19
CA VAL A 15 -11.92 6.40 -32.43
C VAL A 15 -11.95 6.04 -33.92
N ALA A 16 -11.99 7.01 -34.83
CA ALA A 16 -11.96 6.75 -36.27
C ALA A 16 -10.65 6.07 -36.71
N ALA A 17 -9.52 6.43 -36.10
CA ALA A 17 -8.21 5.86 -36.38
C ALA A 17 -7.94 4.50 -35.70
N SER A 18 -8.91 3.95 -34.96
CA SER A 18 -8.75 2.73 -34.18
C SER A 18 -9.84 1.70 -34.45
N THR A 19 -9.51 0.42 -34.27
CA THR A 19 -10.48 -0.70 -34.33
C THR A 19 -10.80 -1.29 -32.95
N SER A 20 -10.23 -0.73 -31.88
CA SER A 20 -10.48 -1.16 -30.50
C SER A 20 -10.18 -0.04 -29.50
N MET A 21 -10.74 -0.13 -28.30
CA MET A 21 -10.44 0.79 -27.19
C MET A 21 -8.94 0.80 -26.82
N ALA A 22 -8.26 -0.35 -26.89
CA ALA A 22 -6.81 -0.41 -26.68
C ALA A 22 -6.05 0.34 -27.80
N GLY A 23 -6.58 0.35 -29.03
CA GLY A 23 -6.11 1.18 -30.13
C GLY A 23 -6.27 2.66 -29.83
N VAL A 24 -7.43 3.09 -29.33
CA VAL A 24 -7.69 4.48 -28.93
C VAL A 24 -6.70 4.95 -27.87
N LEU A 25 -6.45 4.12 -26.85
CA LEU A 25 -5.45 4.45 -25.82
C LEU A 25 -4.04 4.60 -26.42
N ARG A 26 -3.64 3.72 -27.34
CA ARG A 26 -2.35 3.80 -28.04
C ARG A 26 -2.24 5.04 -28.91
N HIS A 27 -3.30 5.37 -29.65
CA HIS A 27 -3.38 6.55 -30.52
C HIS A 27 -3.22 7.85 -29.71
N LEU A 28 -3.79 7.89 -28.50
CA LEU A 28 -3.67 9.03 -27.57
C LEU A 28 -2.38 9.02 -26.72
N GLY A 29 -1.45 8.08 -26.98
CA GLY A 29 -0.19 7.97 -26.23
C GLY A 29 -0.36 7.58 -24.76
N LEU A 30 -1.48 6.95 -24.39
CA LEU A 30 -1.80 6.60 -23.02
C LEU A 30 -1.35 5.17 -22.68
N ARG A 31 -0.94 4.98 -21.42
CA ARG A 31 -0.61 3.65 -20.90
C ARG A 31 -1.85 2.76 -20.85
N LEU A 32 -1.70 1.51 -21.29
CA LEU A 32 -2.72 0.48 -21.22
C LEU A 32 -2.90 0.01 -19.77
N ASN A 33 -3.88 0.59 -19.07
CA ASN A 33 -4.32 0.12 -17.76
C ASN A 33 -5.86 0.15 -17.68
N GLY A 34 -6.44 -0.69 -16.82
CA GLY A 34 -7.90 -0.85 -16.74
C GLY A 34 -8.66 0.42 -16.36
N GLY A 35 -8.02 1.31 -15.58
CA GLY A 35 -8.61 2.59 -15.19
C GLY A 35 -8.76 3.56 -16.36
N ALA A 36 -7.71 3.74 -17.16
CA ALA A 36 -7.72 4.58 -18.35
C ALA A 36 -8.70 4.04 -19.41
N HIS A 37 -8.77 2.72 -19.55
CA HIS A 37 -9.71 2.05 -20.45
C HIS A 37 -11.17 2.33 -20.07
N ALA A 38 -11.52 2.18 -18.80
CA ALA A 38 -12.87 2.44 -18.30
C ALA A 38 -13.25 3.93 -18.36
N HIS A 39 -12.29 4.82 -18.08
CA HIS A 39 -12.51 6.27 -18.13
C HIS A 39 -12.82 6.76 -19.54
N LEU A 40 -12.01 6.39 -20.53
CA LEU A 40 -12.23 6.78 -21.92
C LEU A 40 -13.49 6.18 -22.52
N ARG A 41 -13.80 4.91 -22.17
CA ARG A 41 -15.05 4.29 -22.63
C ARG A 41 -16.28 5.08 -22.19
N ARG A 42 -16.36 5.41 -20.89
CA ARG A 42 -17.46 6.25 -20.36
C ARG A 42 -17.52 7.61 -21.03
N ARG A 43 -16.37 8.22 -21.34
CA ARG A 43 -16.34 9.54 -21.96
C ARG A 43 -16.81 9.51 -23.41
N ILE A 44 -16.42 8.49 -24.17
CA ILE A 44 -16.88 8.24 -25.55
C ILE A 44 -18.40 7.99 -25.56
N ASP A 45 -18.90 7.15 -24.65
CA ASP A 45 -20.33 6.87 -24.51
C ASP A 45 -21.12 8.15 -24.16
N GLN A 46 -20.62 8.97 -23.23
CA GLN A 46 -21.22 10.27 -22.85
C GLN A 46 -21.28 11.27 -24.00
N LEU A 47 -20.32 11.23 -24.92
CA LEU A 47 -20.23 12.14 -26.06
C LEU A 47 -20.94 11.59 -27.31
N GLY A 48 -21.53 10.40 -27.22
CA GLY A 48 -22.25 9.75 -28.31
C GLY A 48 -21.39 9.51 -29.55
N ILE A 49 -20.12 9.18 -29.35
CA ILE A 49 -19.19 8.90 -30.45
C ILE A 49 -19.40 7.44 -30.88
N ASP A 50 -19.65 7.22 -32.17
CA ASP A 50 -19.89 5.88 -32.70
C ASP A 50 -18.61 5.03 -32.64
N THR A 51 -18.75 3.81 -32.12
CA THR A 51 -17.68 2.80 -32.02
C THR A 51 -18.11 1.47 -32.63
N SER A 52 -19.17 1.48 -33.45
CA SER A 52 -19.74 0.28 -34.08
C SER A 52 -18.75 -0.45 -35.00
N HIS A 53 -17.80 0.26 -35.59
CA HIS A 53 -16.73 -0.30 -36.44
C HIS A 53 -15.60 -0.97 -35.64
N PHE A 54 -15.62 -0.88 -34.30
CA PHE A 54 -14.66 -1.62 -33.51
C PHE A 54 -14.95 -3.09 -33.69
N GLU A 55 -14.00 -3.80 -34.31
CA GLU A 55 -13.95 -5.25 -34.35
C GLU A 55 -13.80 -5.72 -32.91
N GLY A 56 -14.94 -5.89 -32.22
CA GLY A 56 -14.98 -6.53 -30.94
C GLY A 56 -14.21 -7.83 -31.08
N THR A 57 -13.29 -8.09 -30.14
CA THR A 57 -12.67 -9.42 -30.05
C THR A 57 -13.82 -10.43 -30.15
N PRO A 58 -13.86 -11.30 -31.18
CA PRO A 58 -14.91 -12.31 -31.27
C PRO A 58 -14.93 -12.98 -29.90
N PRO A 59 -16.11 -13.16 -29.27
CA PRO A 59 -16.19 -13.68 -27.91
C PRO A 59 -15.32 -14.91 -27.91
N VAL A 60 -14.18 -14.84 -27.18
CA VAL A 60 -13.12 -15.84 -27.26
C VAL A 60 -13.84 -17.17 -27.29
N ARG A 61 -13.83 -17.86 -28.45
CA ARG A 61 -14.41 -19.19 -28.58
C ARG A 61 -13.83 -19.88 -27.38
N ARG A 62 -14.65 -20.17 -26.36
CA ARG A 62 -14.15 -20.67 -25.08
C ARG A 62 -13.30 -21.83 -25.51
N TYR A 63 -11.97 -21.68 -25.41
CA TYR A 63 -11.07 -22.78 -25.60
C TYR A 63 -11.64 -23.77 -24.61
N ARG A 64 -12.29 -24.84 -25.10
CA ARG A 64 -12.96 -25.80 -24.23
C ARG A 64 -11.85 -26.21 -23.29
N SER A 65 -11.94 -25.73 -22.05
CA SER A 65 -10.86 -25.87 -21.09
C SER A 65 -10.55 -27.35 -21.00
N SER A 66 -9.26 -27.67 -20.80
CA SER A 66 -8.76 -29.01 -20.47
C SER A 66 -9.85 -29.85 -19.79
N LYS A 67 -10.10 -31.07 -20.28
CA LYS A 67 -11.11 -32.01 -19.79
C LYS A 67 -11.35 -31.80 -18.29
N ARG A 68 -12.61 -31.54 -17.91
CA ARG A 68 -13.01 -31.41 -16.51
C ARG A 68 -12.42 -32.59 -15.73
N ARG A 69 -11.58 -32.31 -14.74
CA ARG A 69 -11.03 -33.36 -13.86
C ARG A 69 -12.15 -34.07 -13.10
N GLU A 70 -12.11 -35.38 -13.07
CA GLU A 70 -13.02 -36.22 -12.30
C GLU A 70 -12.79 -36.03 -10.80
N HIS A 71 -13.79 -36.35 -9.97
CA HIS A 71 -13.67 -36.17 -8.52
C HIS A 71 -12.54 -37.03 -7.93
N THR A 72 -12.28 -38.21 -8.51
CA THR A 72 -11.18 -39.12 -8.15
C THR A 72 -9.80 -38.54 -8.46
N GLU A 73 -9.68 -37.61 -9.41
CA GLU A 73 -8.42 -36.92 -9.73
C GLU A 73 -8.21 -35.68 -8.86
N VAL A 74 -9.28 -35.14 -8.28
CA VAL A 74 -9.27 -33.91 -7.46
C VAL A 74 -9.07 -34.24 -5.98
N LEU A 75 -9.79 -35.24 -5.46
CA LEU A 75 -9.83 -35.57 -4.05
C LEU A 75 -8.71 -36.55 -3.67
N VAL A 76 -7.47 -36.10 -3.86
CA VAL A 76 -6.24 -36.88 -3.64
C VAL A 76 -5.25 -36.11 -2.79
N VAL A 77 -4.24 -36.80 -2.27
CA VAL A 77 -3.05 -36.15 -1.72
C VAL A 77 -2.25 -35.55 -2.87
N ARG A 78 -1.89 -34.27 -2.73
CA ARG A 78 -1.10 -33.52 -3.70
C ARG A 78 0.30 -33.27 -3.15
N PRO A 79 1.30 -32.95 -3.99
CA PRO A 79 2.61 -32.52 -3.52
C PRO A 79 2.50 -31.34 -2.54
N VAL A 80 3.32 -31.34 -1.50
CA VAL A 80 3.29 -30.34 -0.41
C VAL A 80 3.54 -28.92 -0.92
N ASP A 81 4.36 -28.79 -1.96
CA ASP A 81 4.72 -27.55 -2.64
C ASP A 81 3.71 -27.12 -3.71
N ALA A 82 2.70 -27.94 -3.99
CA ALA A 82 1.69 -27.62 -4.99
C ALA A 82 0.88 -26.38 -4.59
N LYS A 83 0.41 -25.61 -5.58
CA LYS A 83 -0.54 -24.52 -5.31
C LYS A 83 -1.83 -25.09 -4.73
N ARG A 84 -2.38 -24.46 -3.68
CA ARG A 84 -3.69 -24.82 -3.10
C ARG A 84 -4.77 -24.94 -4.18
N GLU A 85 -5.53 -26.04 -4.13
CA GLU A 85 -6.61 -26.28 -5.08
C GLU A 85 -7.74 -25.25 -4.90
N LYS A 86 -8.40 -24.89 -6.00
CA LYS A 86 -9.44 -23.86 -5.94
C LYS A 86 -10.65 -24.38 -5.16
N PRO A 87 -11.23 -23.61 -4.22
CA PRO A 87 -12.41 -24.05 -3.45
C PRO A 87 -13.60 -24.47 -4.31
N THR A 88 -13.77 -23.84 -5.48
CA THR A 88 -14.83 -24.20 -6.44
C THR A 88 -14.62 -25.59 -7.05
N VAL A 89 -13.37 -26.03 -7.22
CA VAL A 89 -13.03 -27.37 -7.74
C VAL A 89 -13.27 -28.43 -6.68
N LEU A 90 -12.83 -28.20 -5.44
CA LEU A 90 -13.05 -29.12 -4.32
C LEU A 90 -14.54 -29.28 -3.99
N ARG A 91 -15.29 -28.16 -3.96
CA ARG A 91 -16.74 -28.21 -3.74
C ARG A 91 -17.44 -29.08 -4.77
N ARG A 92 -17.12 -28.87 -6.05
CA ARG A 92 -17.68 -29.66 -7.14
C ARG A 92 -17.32 -31.14 -6.99
N ALA A 93 -16.06 -31.46 -6.73
CA ALA A 93 -15.62 -32.83 -6.59
C ALA A 93 -16.28 -33.56 -5.42
N LEU A 94 -16.48 -32.88 -4.28
CA LEU A 94 -17.23 -33.43 -3.15
C LEU A 94 -18.71 -33.68 -3.49
N THR A 95 -19.35 -32.75 -4.20
CA THR A 95 -20.73 -32.94 -4.68
C THR A 95 -20.83 -34.07 -5.70
N ASP A 96 -19.89 -34.16 -6.64
CA ASP A 96 -19.79 -35.24 -7.64
C ASP A 96 -19.60 -36.62 -6.97
N LEU A 97 -18.85 -36.68 -5.87
CA LEU A 97 -18.71 -37.88 -5.02
C LEU A 97 -20.02 -38.26 -4.30
N GLY A 98 -21.00 -37.36 -4.20
CA GLY A 98 -22.25 -37.57 -3.47
C GLY A 98 -22.25 -37.03 -2.03
N ARG A 99 -21.26 -36.21 -1.65
CA ARG A 99 -21.27 -35.56 -0.32
C ARG A 99 -22.40 -34.54 -0.25
N ALA A 100 -23.26 -34.68 0.75
CA ALA A 100 -24.33 -33.72 1.01
C ALA A 100 -23.76 -32.31 1.22
N TYR A 101 -24.35 -31.32 0.54
CA TYR A 101 -23.93 -29.91 0.65
C TYR A 101 -24.50 -29.28 1.92
N ARG A 102 -24.00 -29.76 3.07
CA ARG A 102 -24.38 -29.32 4.41
C ARG A 102 -23.14 -29.11 5.26
N CYS A 103 -23.21 -28.17 6.18
CA CYS A 103 -22.16 -27.94 7.17
C CYS A 103 -21.97 -29.20 8.02
N ALA A 104 -20.75 -29.72 8.09
CA ALA A 104 -20.41 -30.90 8.88
C ALA A 104 -20.61 -30.69 10.39
N ALA A 105 -20.52 -29.44 10.88
CA ALA A 105 -20.68 -29.12 12.29
C ALA A 105 -22.13 -28.86 12.73
N CYS A 106 -22.89 -28.04 11.97
CA CYS A 106 -24.23 -27.61 12.37
C CYS A 106 -25.35 -28.05 11.42
N GLY A 107 -25.04 -28.75 10.32
CA GLY A 107 -26.03 -29.27 9.38
C GLY A 107 -26.70 -28.25 8.45
N VAL A 108 -26.42 -26.95 8.58
CA VAL A 108 -26.99 -25.91 7.70
C VAL A 108 -26.63 -26.19 6.24
N GLY A 109 -27.62 -26.06 5.36
CA GLY A 109 -27.48 -26.31 3.93
C GLY A 109 -27.00 -25.10 3.14
N ASP A 110 -27.51 -24.98 1.92
CA ASP A 110 -27.26 -23.91 0.96
C ASP A 110 -28.16 -22.69 1.12
N SER A 111 -28.93 -22.59 2.21
CA SER A 111 -29.80 -21.45 2.49
C SER A 111 -29.66 -20.97 3.93
N TRP A 112 -29.59 -19.65 4.11
CA TRP A 112 -29.64 -18.98 5.41
C TRP A 112 -30.45 -17.69 5.32
N ASN A 113 -31.40 -17.51 6.23
CA ASN A 113 -32.31 -16.35 6.25
C ASN A 113 -32.98 -16.08 4.89
N GLY A 114 -33.47 -17.14 4.24
CA GLY A 114 -34.13 -17.07 2.93
C GLY A 114 -33.20 -16.75 1.74
N ARG A 115 -31.89 -16.67 1.94
CA ARG A 115 -30.90 -16.36 0.89
C ARG A 115 -29.91 -17.51 0.68
N PRO A 116 -29.32 -17.66 -0.52
CA PRO A 116 -28.30 -18.66 -0.77
C PRO A 116 -27.07 -18.49 0.15
N LEU A 117 -26.63 -19.57 0.78
CA LEU A 117 -25.43 -19.66 1.59
C LEU A 117 -24.40 -20.55 0.89
N THR A 118 -23.22 -20.01 0.65
CA THR A 118 -22.10 -20.79 0.13
C THR A 118 -21.31 -21.39 1.30
N LEU A 119 -21.26 -22.72 1.37
CA LEU A 119 -20.40 -23.43 2.32
C LEU A 119 -18.93 -23.31 1.90
N HIS A 120 -18.09 -23.05 2.91
CA HIS A 120 -16.64 -23.03 2.81
C HIS A 120 -16.08 -24.45 2.74
N ILE A 121 -14.90 -24.56 2.14
CA ILE A 121 -14.09 -25.79 2.18
C ILE A 121 -13.09 -25.66 3.32
N ASP A 122 -13.13 -26.63 4.23
CA ASP A 122 -12.19 -26.76 5.34
C ASP A 122 -11.43 -28.09 5.22
N HIS A 123 -10.16 -28.08 5.64
CA HIS A 123 -9.34 -29.29 5.77
C HIS A 123 -9.20 -29.57 7.26
N ILE A 124 -9.60 -30.76 7.71
CA ILE A 124 -9.69 -31.11 9.13
C ILE A 124 -8.32 -30.98 9.80
N ASP A 125 -7.25 -31.44 9.13
CA ASP A 125 -5.86 -31.32 9.59
C ASP A 125 -5.22 -29.94 9.27
N GLY A 126 -5.89 -29.09 8.51
CA GLY A 126 -5.40 -27.81 8.03
C GLY A 126 -4.36 -27.87 6.92
N GLN A 127 -4.04 -29.05 6.38
CA GLN A 127 -3.07 -29.25 5.31
C GLN A 127 -3.74 -29.17 3.95
N PHE A 128 -3.52 -28.05 3.25
CA PHE A 128 -4.23 -27.76 2.00
C PHE A 128 -3.90 -28.72 0.84
N TRP A 129 -2.82 -29.50 0.95
CA TRP A 129 -2.40 -30.46 -0.07
C TRP A 129 -3.07 -31.83 0.11
N ASP A 130 -3.59 -32.16 1.30
CA ASP A 130 -4.35 -33.39 1.52
C ASP A 130 -5.82 -33.16 1.20
N CYS A 131 -6.19 -33.30 -0.08
CA CYS A 131 -7.54 -33.10 -0.56
C CYS A 131 -8.40 -34.38 -0.49
N ARG A 132 -7.99 -35.41 0.25
CA ARG A 132 -8.76 -36.67 0.35
C ARG A 132 -10.18 -36.42 0.89
N PRO A 133 -11.19 -37.21 0.46
CA PRO A 133 -12.59 -36.97 0.85
C PRO A 133 -12.85 -36.97 2.35
N ASP A 134 -12.03 -37.70 3.12
CA ASP A 134 -12.17 -37.79 4.57
C ASP A 134 -11.56 -36.60 5.31
N ASN A 135 -10.61 -35.89 4.68
CA ASN A 135 -9.96 -34.72 5.25
C ASN A 135 -10.64 -33.41 4.85
N VAL A 136 -11.41 -33.39 3.76
CA VAL A 136 -12.06 -32.17 3.24
C VAL A 136 -13.55 -32.17 3.57
N GLN A 137 -14.00 -31.09 4.21
CA GLN A 137 -15.39 -30.94 4.65
C GLN A 137 -16.02 -29.61 4.23
N PHE A 138 -17.35 -29.59 4.17
CA PHE A 138 -18.13 -28.37 4.05
C PHE A 138 -18.40 -27.78 5.43
N LEU A 139 -18.09 -26.49 5.62
CA LEU A 139 -18.48 -25.74 6.82
C LEU A 139 -19.18 -24.45 6.42
N CYS A 140 -20.19 -24.03 7.19
CA CYS A 140 -20.74 -22.70 7.03
C CYS A 140 -19.73 -21.64 7.52
N PRO A 141 -19.86 -20.37 7.10
CA PRO A 141 -18.94 -19.30 7.51
C PRO A 141 -18.78 -19.17 9.04
N ASN A 142 -19.86 -19.38 9.79
CA ASN A 142 -19.87 -19.26 11.25
C ASN A 142 -19.17 -20.44 11.96
N CYS A 143 -19.35 -21.67 11.47
CA CYS A 143 -18.65 -22.83 12.04
C CYS A 143 -17.18 -22.84 11.60
N HIS A 144 -16.90 -22.48 10.35
CA HIS A 144 -15.53 -22.40 9.86
C HIS A 144 -14.70 -21.38 10.65
N SER A 145 -15.25 -20.22 11.01
CA SER A 145 -14.52 -19.20 11.79
C SER A 145 -14.07 -19.69 13.18
N GLN A 146 -14.70 -20.74 13.70
CA GLN A 146 -14.44 -21.35 15.00
C GLN A 146 -13.38 -22.47 14.95
N THR A 147 -12.95 -22.93 13.76
CA THR A 147 -11.95 -24.00 13.66
C THR A 147 -10.55 -23.51 14.04
N ALA A 148 -9.69 -24.39 14.56
CA ALA A 148 -8.30 -24.07 14.86
C ALA A 148 -7.49 -23.69 13.60
N THR A 149 -7.94 -24.12 12.42
CA THR A 149 -7.32 -23.93 11.10
C THR A 149 -7.76 -22.65 10.38
N TYR A 150 -8.80 -21.97 10.88
CA TYR A 150 -9.40 -20.83 10.20
C TYR A 150 -8.41 -19.68 9.96
N ALA A 151 -8.41 -19.15 8.73
CA ALA A 151 -7.60 -17.99 8.33
C ALA A 151 -6.10 -18.09 8.71
N GLY A 152 -5.56 -19.31 8.79
CA GLY A 152 -4.17 -19.55 9.16
C GLY A 152 -3.88 -19.45 10.66
N ARG A 153 -4.90 -19.56 11.51
CA ARG A 153 -4.76 -19.63 12.99
C ARG A 153 -3.87 -20.79 13.46
N ASN A 154 -3.81 -21.87 12.68
CA ASN A 154 -2.93 -23.02 12.90
C ASN A 154 -1.53 -22.87 12.30
N ARG A 155 -1.22 -21.77 11.59
CA ARG A 155 0.15 -21.52 11.14
C ARG A 155 0.98 -21.34 12.41
N GLN A 156 1.83 -22.32 12.69
CA GLN A 156 2.86 -22.15 13.70
C GLN A 156 3.58 -20.85 13.36
N ARG A 157 3.57 -19.90 14.29
CA ARG A 157 4.55 -18.83 14.27
C ARG A 157 5.89 -19.54 14.11
N SER A 158 6.69 -19.17 13.11
CA SER A 158 8.08 -19.64 12.96
C SER A 158 8.68 -19.79 14.36
N PRO A 159 9.34 -20.91 14.72
CA PRO A 159 9.73 -21.23 16.09
C PRO A 159 10.24 -19.98 16.79
N GLY A 160 9.29 -19.35 17.45
CA GLY A 160 9.44 -18.01 17.94
C GLY A 160 10.03 -18.25 19.29
N ILE A 161 11.25 -17.75 19.48
CA ILE A 161 11.84 -17.54 20.78
C ILE A 161 10.70 -17.27 21.77
N SER A 162 10.52 -18.16 22.74
CA SER A 162 9.51 -18.01 23.77
C SER A 162 9.87 -16.74 24.54
N PHE A 163 9.07 -15.68 24.34
CA PHE A 163 9.22 -14.46 25.10
C PHE A 163 8.04 -14.36 26.06
N ASP A 164 8.40 -14.41 27.33
CA ASP A 164 7.54 -14.09 28.46
C ASP A 164 6.81 -12.78 28.17
N ALA A 165 5.48 -12.82 28.21
CA ALA A 165 4.64 -11.64 28.01
C ALA A 165 4.88 -10.58 29.10
N ASP A 166 5.52 -10.97 30.21
CA ASP A 166 5.90 -10.10 31.33
C ASP A 166 7.33 -9.54 31.21
N ARG A 167 8.04 -9.76 30.10
CA ARG A 167 9.38 -9.17 29.93
C ARG A 167 9.23 -7.64 29.79
N PRO A 168 9.83 -6.83 30.68
CA PRO A 168 9.76 -5.39 30.57
C PRO A 168 10.31 -4.95 29.21
N HIS A 169 9.63 -4.01 28.54
CA HIS A 169 10.06 -3.41 27.27
C HIS A 169 11.39 -2.67 27.46
N ILE A 170 12.50 -3.40 27.49
CA ILE A 170 13.83 -2.82 27.36
C ILE A 170 13.91 -2.33 25.92
N ALA A 171 14.02 -1.02 25.75
CA ALA A 171 14.18 -0.42 24.43
C ALA A 171 15.44 -1.01 23.78
N LEU A 172 15.26 -1.80 22.72
CA LEU A 172 16.39 -2.37 21.98
C LEU A 172 17.35 -1.24 21.56
N SER A 173 18.63 -1.48 21.76
CA SER A 173 19.71 -0.66 21.24
C SER A 173 19.67 -0.58 19.71
N GLU A 174 20.38 0.37 19.13
CA GLU A 174 20.50 0.48 17.67
C GLU A 174 21.06 -0.81 17.06
N GLN A 175 22.06 -1.42 17.70
CA GLN A 175 22.70 -2.64 17.23
C GLN A 175 21.73 -3.83 17.22
N GLU A 176 20.98 -4.03 18.30
CA GLU A 176 19.97 -5.11 18.37
C GLU A 176 18.87 -4.91 17.31
N LYS A 177 18.46 -3.67 17.04
CA LYS A 177 17.52 -3.38 15.95
C LYS A 177 18.12 -3.73 14.58
N ILE A 178 19.39 -3.44 14.34
CA ILE A 178 20.09 -3.79 13.09
C ILE A 178 20.15 -5.31 12.90
N GLU A 179 20.44 -6.05 13.97
CA GLU A 179 20.46 -7.52 13.94
C GLU A 179 19.08 -8.09 13.58
N VAL A 180 18.02 -7.62 14.23
CA VAL A 180 16.63 -8.01 13.91
C VAL A 180 16.30 -7.74 12.44
N LEU A 181 16.68 -6.57 11.91
CA LEU A 181 16.45 -6.22 10.50
C LEU A 181 17.28 -7.07 9.53
N THR A 182 18.48 -7.50 9.95
CA THR A 182 19.35 -8.39 9.19
C THR A 182 18.74 -9.78 9.08
N LEU A 183 18.19 -10.32 10.18
CA LEU A 183 17.46 -11.59 10.19
C LEU A 183 16.24 -11.57 9.25
N VAL A 184 15.54 -10.43 9.17
CA VAL A 184 14.47 -10.23 8.17
C VAL A 184 15.00 -10.23 6.75
N GLY A 185 16.20 -9.69 6.52
CA GLY A 185 16.87 -9.74 5.22
C GLY A 185 17.22 -11.17 4.77
N LYS A 186 17.64 -12.00 5.73
CA LYS A 186 17.97 -13.43 5.52
C LYS A 186 16.74 -14.33 5.40
N GLY A 187 15.54 -13.82 5.72
CA GLY A 187 14.29 -14.60 5.70
C GLY A 187 14.06 -15.48 6.92
N GLU A 188 14.92 -15.39 7.94
CA GLU A 188 14.83 -16.15 9.18
C GLU A 188 13.72 -15.64 10.11
N VAL A 189 13.39 -14.34 9.99
CA VAL A 189 12.35 -13.67 10.77
C VAL A 189 11.39 -12.93 9.83
N THR A 190 10.08 -13.01 10.10
CA THR A 190 9.10 -12.26 9.30
C THR A 190 9.12 -10.77 9.65
N THR A 191 8.69 -9.91 8.74
CA THR A 191 8.54 -8.47 9.01
C THR A 191 7.59 -8.18 10.17
N SER A 192 6.59 -9.05 10.38
CA SER A 192 5.63 -8.92 11.48
C SER A 192 6.21 -9.32 12.83
N ASP A 193 7.10 -10.32 12.85
CA ASP A 193 7.80 -10.72 14.07
C ASP A 193 8.84 -9.66 14.45
N ALA A 194 9.59 -9.12 13.48
CA ALA A 194 10.50 -8.02 13.71
C ALA A 194 9.80 -6.74 14.23
N ALA A 195 8.61 -6.43 13.73
CA ALA A 195 7.80 -5.32 14.22
C ALA A 195 7.45 -5.49 15.71
N ARG A 196 7.08 -6.71 16.12
CA ARG A 196 6.83 -7.04 17.53
C ARG A 196 8.10 -6.96 18.38
N LEU A 197 9.23 -7.49 17.90
CA LEU A 197 10.51 -7.44 18.62
C LEU A 197 10.99 -6.00 18.89
N ILE A 198 10.87 -5.14 17.88
CA ILE A 198 11.29 -3.73 17.98
C ILE A 198 10.25 -2.88 18.73
N GLY A 199 9.01 -3.37 18.90
CA GLY A 199 7.91 -2.59 19.47
C GLY A 199 7.43 -1.49 18.54
N CYS A 200 7.35 -1.74 17.23
CA CYS A 200 6.95 -0.75 16.22
C CYS A 200 5.95 -1.34 15.21
N SER A 201 5.42 -0.50 14.29
CA SER A 201 4.53 -0.97 13.24
C SER A 201 5.28 -1.69 12.12
N VAL A 202 4.62 -2.60 11.41
CA VAL A 202 5.19 -3.30 10.24
C VAL A 202 5.64 -2.31 9.16
N GLY A 203 4.90 -1.21 8.97
CA GLY A 203 5.30 -0.12 8.07
C GLY A 203 6.62 0.53 8.48
N HIS A 204 6.86 0.68 9.78
CA HIS A 204 8.08 1.24 10.33
C HIS A 204 9.30 0.34 10.06
N ILE A 205 9.14 -0.99 10.05
CA ILE A 205 10.20 -1.93 9.66
C ILE A 205 10.72 -1.66 8.25
N TYR A 206 9.82 -1.43 7.28
CA TYR A 206 10.24 -1.08 5.91
C TYR A 206 10.99 0.26 5.85
N GLN A 207 10.62 1.23 6.69
CA GLN A 207 11.33 2.50 6.78
C GLN A 207 12.74 2.32 7.36
N LEU A 208 12.90 1.50 8.42
CA LEU A 208 14.20 1.20 9.01
C LEU A 208 15.12 0.45 8.04
N LYS A 209 14.61 -0.55 7.32
CA LYS A 209 15.38 -1.27 6.28
C LYS A 209 15.89 -0.31 5.21
N ARG A 210 15.03 0.57 4.70
CA ARG A 210 15.45 1.59 3.72
C ARG A 210 16.49 2.54 4.29
N ARG A 211 16.32 2.98 5.54
CA ARG A 211 17.26 3.89 6.19
C ARG A 211 18.63 3.25 6.36
N LEU A 212 18.67 2.01 6.85
CA LEU A 212 19.91 1.24 7.00
C LEU A 212 20.62 1.05 5.66
N ALA A 213 19.89 0.72 4.60
CA ALA A 213 20.46 0.55 3.26
C ALA A 213 21.03 1.86 2.67
N VAL A 214 20.40 3.01 2.96
CA VAL A 214 20.83 4.31 2.43
C VAL A 214 21.94 4.96 3.27
N ARG A 215 21.88 4.83 4.61
CA ARG A 215 22.72 5.61 5.54
C ARG A 215 23.68 4.76 6.36
N GLY A 216 23.54 3.43 6.38
CA GLY A 216 24.32 2.55 7.25
C GLY A 216 23.99 2.61 8.74
N SER A 217 23.07 3.49 9.16
CA SER A 217 22.66 3.68 10.56
C SER A 217 21.15 3.91 10.67
N LEU A 218 20.55 3.48 11.79
CA LEU A 218 19.13 3.68 12.11
C LEU A 218 18.88 5.00 12.85
N THR A 219 19.89 5.51 13.56
CA THR A 219 19.83 6.80 14.25
C THR A 219 19.96 7.95 13.27
N PHE A 220 19.35 9.08 13.63
CA PHE A 220 19.56 10.31 12.88
C PHE A 220 20.90 10.89 13.31
N ALA A 221 21.73 11.29 12.34
CA ALA A 221 22.86 12.16 12.62
C ALA A 221 22.34 13.37 13.42
N ALA A 222 23.01 13.67 14.55
CA ALA A 222 22.68 14.84 15.34
C ALA A 222 22.70 16.07 14.42
N ARG A 223 21.63 16.87 14.43
CA ARG A 223 21.60 18.11 13.65
C ARG A 223 22.68 19.02 14.22
N ARG A 224 23.59 19.51 13.37
CA ARG A 224 24.54 20.56 13.77
C ARG A 224 23.74 21.75 14.30
N PRO A 225 24.08 22.31 15.48
CA PRO A 225 23.48 23.57 15.92
C PRO A 225 23.82 24.66 14.92
N LEU A 226 22.86 25.54 14.61
CA LEU A 226 23.14 26.72 13.78
C LEU A 226 24.15 27.60 14.50
N SER A 227 25.18 28.04 13.76
CA SER A 227 26.11 29.08 14.18
C SER A 227 25.39 30.42 14.36
N GLN A 228 26.02 31.35 15.08
CA GLN A 228 25.45 32.67 15.28
C GLN A 228 25.30 33.42 13.94
N SER A 229 26.30 33.33 13.06
CA SER A 229 26.25 33.91 11.70
C SER A 229 25.05 33.42 10.89
N GLU A 230 24.76 32.11 10.91
CA GLU A 230 23.59 31.56 10.21
C GLU A 230 22.26 32.08 10.79
N ARG A 231 22.18 32.30 12.11
CA ARG A 231 20.98 32.87 12.74
C ARG A 231 20.79 34.31 12.33
N ASP A 232 21.86 35.10 12.36
CA ASP A 232 21.83 36.52 12.01
C ASP A 232 21.46 36.69 10.53
N ALA A 233 21.99 35.85 9.65
CA ALA A 233 21.62 35.81 8.23
C ALA A 233 20.13 35.47 8.00
N VAL A 234 19.57 34.53 8.78
CA VAL A 234 18.13 34.21 8.73
C VAL A 234 17.28 35.39 9.18
N LEU A 235 17.69 36.08 10.26
CA LEU A 235 16.97 37.23 10.79
C LEU A 235 17.00 38.42 9.82
N ALA A 236 18.17 38.75 9.28
CA ALA A 236 18.35 39.81 8.29
C ALA A 236 17.48 39.53 7.05
N PHE A 237 17.56 38.33 6.49
CA PHE A 237 16.79 37.95 5.31
C PHE A 237 15.26 38.00 5.56
N ALA A 238 14.82 37.65 6.77
CA ALA A 238 13.41 37.72 7.15
C ALA A 238 12.91 39.16 7.36
N LEU A 239 13.78 40.09 7.76
CA LEU A 239 13.46 41.51 7.88
C LEU A 239 13.43 42.20 6.52
N GLU A 240 14.30 41.80 5.59
CA GLU A 240 14.24 42.25 4.17
C GLU A 240 12.99 41.72 3.45
N ASN A 241 12.44 40.58 3.91
CA ASN A 241 11.29 39.92 3.29
C ASN A 241 10.17 39.64 4.32
N PRO A 242 9.61 40.68 4.99
CA PRO A 242 8.82 40.51 6.21
C PRO A 242 7.49 39.77 5.98
N THR A 243 6.96 39.82 4.76
CA THR A 243 5.69 39.19 4.37
C THR A 243 5.82 37.69 4.05
N LEU A 244 7.03 37.16 3.91
CA LEU A 244 7.24 35.75 3.61
C LEU A 244 6.97 34.88 4.85
N GLY A 245 6.26 33.78 4.65
CA GLY A 245 6.08 32.74 5.66
C GLY A 245 7.28 31.80 5.74
N ASP A 246 7.42 31.09 6.86
CA ASP A 246 8.59 30.25 7.21
C ASP A 246 8.99 29.26 6.10
N ARG A 247 8.02 28.67 5.40
CA ARG A 247 8.27 27.77 4.26
C ARG A 247 8.94 28.47 3.08
N LYS A 248 8.49 29.69 2.74
CA LYS A 248 9.05 30.47 1.63
C LYS A 248 10.43 31.01 2.01
N LEU A 249 10.60 31.46 3.25
CA LEU A 249 11.91 31.88 3.79
C LEU A 249 12.92 30.72 3.73
N ALA A 250 12.56 29.53 4.23
CA ALA A 250 13.43 28.35 4.18
C ALA A 250 13.82 27.97 2.75
N HIS A 251 12.86 28.04 1.81
CA HIS A 251 13.13 27.77 0.40
C HIS A 251 14.07 28.81 -0.23
N ALA A 252 13.85 30.09 0.05
CA ALA A 252 14.66 31.17 -0.49
C ALA A 252 16.09 31.15 0.06
N LEU A 253 16.26 30.93 1.38
CA LEU A 253 17.57 30.79 2.03
C LEU A 253 18.39 29.63 1.44
N ARG A 254 17.74 28.53 1.08
CA ARG A 254 18.38 27.38 0.44
C ARG A 254 18.85 27.67 -1.00
N LEU A 255 18.21 28.61 -1.69
CA LEU A 255 18.49 28.95 -3.09
C LEU A 255 19.35 30.20 -3.26
N ARG A 256 19.90 30.76 -2.18
CA ARG A 256 20.84 31.89 -2.27
C ARG A 256 22.09 31.47 -3.05
N GLU A 257 22.54 32.34 -3.94
CA GLU A 257 23.79 32.15 -4.69
C GLU A 257 25.00 32.21 -3.73
N ASP A 258 24.98 33.18 -2.80
CA ASP A 258 25.97 33.34 -1.76
C ASP A 258 25.48 32.78 -0.41
N ASP A 259 26.27 31.85 0.14
CA ASP A 259 26.08 31.18 1.44
C ASP A 259 24.68 30.53 1.62
N PRO A 260 24.39 29.43 0.88
CA PRO A 260 23.10 28.76 0.97
C PRO A 260 22.90 28.08 2.33
N ILE A 261 21.81 28.41 3.01
CA ILE A 261 21.50 27.87 4.33
C ILE A 261 20.34 26.86 4.23
N ASP A 262 20.65 25.56 4.35
CA ASP A 262 19.64 24.49 4.28
C ASP A 262 18.96 24.26 5.64
N LEU A 263 17.86 24.98 5.86
CA LEU A 263 17.05 24.89 7.07
C LEU A 263 15.65 24.33 6.81
N SER A 264 15.15 23.54 7.75
CA SER A 264 13.74 23.16 7.75
C SER A 264 12.86 24.37 8.10
N PRO A 265 11.61 24.46 7.60
CA PRO A 265 10.69 25.55 7.95
C PRO A 265 10.50 25.72 9.47
N SER A 266 10.51 24.61 10.22
CA SER A 266 10.44 24.65 11.68
C SER A 266 11.68 25.25 12.35
N SER A 267 12.87 25.06 11.75
CA SER A 267 14.11 25.66 12.22
C SER A 267 14.11 27.18 12.00
N VAL A 268 13.66 27.64 10.82
CA VAL A 268 13.47 29.07 10.54
C VAL A 268 12.50 29.68 11.56
N ARG A 269 11.34 29.04 11.78
CA ARG A 269 10.38 29.50 12.79
C ARG A 269 10.98 29.60 14.19
N ALA A 270 11.80 28.63 14.60
CA ALA A 270 12.44 28.65 15.91
C ALA A 270 13.38 29.85 16.07
N VAL A 271 14.20 30.14 15.05
CA VAL A 271 15.09 31.32 15.03
C VAL A 271 14.27 32.61 15.11
N LEU A 272 13.23 32.74 14.29
CA LEU A 272 12.37 33.93 14.27
C LEU A 272 11.64 34.13 15.61
N THR A 273 11.11 33.06 16.20
CA THR A 273 10.40 33.12 17.48
C THR A 273 11.33 33.53 18.61
N ALA A 274 12.57 33.01 18.64
CA ALA A 274 13.56 33.37 19.64
C ALA A 274 13.95 34.87 19.58
N ALA A 275 13.86 35.49 18.39
CA ALA A 275 14.10 36.91 18.19
C ALA A 275 12.83 37.80 18.29
N GLY A 276 11.67 37.24 18.65
CA GLY A 276 10.39 37.98 18.69
C GLY A 276 9.76 38.26 17.31
N LEU A 277 10.34 37.72 16.24
CA LEU A 277 9.92 37.89 14.84
C LEU A 277 9.05 36.74 14.33
N GLY A 278 8.41 36.00 15.23
CA GLY A 278 7.66 34.77 14.90
C GLY A 278 6.43 34.97 14.02
N THR A 279 5.92 36.20 13.89
CA THR A 279 4.73 36.53 13.09
C THR A 279 5.09 37.48 11.94
N ILE A 280 4.26 37.51 10.90
CA ILE A 280 4.44 38.47 9.79
C ILE A 280 4.32 39.90 10.31
N GLU A 281 3.34 40.16 11.17
CA GLU A 281 3.12 41.49 11.77
C GLU A 281 4.35 41.98 12.54
N THR A 282 4.93 41.15 13.42
CA THR A 282 6.13 41.53 14.17
C THR A 282 7.34 41.77 13.28
N ARG A 283 7.44 41.07 12.13
CA ARG A 283 8.50 41.33 11.13
C ARG A 283 8.30 42.62 10.36
N VAL A 284 7.07 42.91 9.93
CA VAL A 284 6.73 44.16 9.23
C VAL A 284 7.03 45.35 10.13
N THR A 285 6.54 45.35 11.37
CA THR A 285 6.81 46.43 12.34
C THR A 285 8.31 46.57 12.64
N ALA A 286 9.05 45.46 12.74
CA ALA A 286 10.49 45.51 12.96
C ALA A 286 11.26 46.06 11.74
N ALA A 287 10.85 45.72 10.52
CA ALA A 287 11.43 46.24 9.29
C ALA A 287 11.17 47.76 9.15
N GLU A 288 9.93 48.20 9.39
CA GLU A 288 9.56 49.63 9.38
C GLU A 288 10.36 50.46 10.41
N ARG A 289 10.64 49.89 11.59
CA ARG A 289 11.50 50.52 12.62
C ARG A 289 12.95 50.67 12.17
N LEU A 290 13.47 49.71 11.41
CA LEU A 290 14.83 49.76 10.87
C LEU A 290 14.96 50.80 9.76
N GLU A 291 13.96 50.91 8.88
CA GLU A 291 13.92 51.92 7.81
C GLU A 291 13.81 53.36 8.36
N SER A 292 13.06 53.54 9.45
CA SER A 292 12.88 54.84 10.11
C SER A 292 14.08 55.32 10.94
N HIS A 293 15.09 54.46 11.16
CA HIS A 293 16.34 54.77 11.88
C HIS A 293 17.60 54.66 10.98
N GLY A 294 17.44 54.75 9.64
CA GLY A 294 18.57 54.82 8.70
C GLY A 294 19.47 56.06 8.92
N PRO A 295 20.76 56.00 8.52
CA PRO A 295 21.88 56.63 9.25
C PRO A 295 21.89 58.17 9.16
N VAL A 296 22.21 58.82 10.28
CA VAL A 296 22.82 60.16 10.35
C VAL A 296 24.34 60.00 10.33
#